data_AF-A0A286GHJ9-F1
#
_entry.id   AF-A0A286GHJ9-F1
#
_cell.length_a   1.000
_cell.length_b   1.000
_cell.length_c   1.000
_cell.angle_alpha   90.00
_cell.angle_beta   90.00
_cell.angle_gamma   90.00
#
_symmetry.space_group_name_H-M   'P 1'
#
loop_
_entity.id
_entity.type
_entity.pdbx_description
1 polymer ?
#
loop_
_entity_poly.entity_id
_entity_poly.type
_entity_poly.pdbx_seq_one_letter_code
_entity_poly.pdbx_strand_id
1 'polypeptide(L)'
;MIAKDQNQISLVEETVNTFDGNIDETTASDGLSIIDKWLNRLEEAGDEITDDIAETLERLRPEIDTAQRYNRIDNQRIASLLQELIEQTRAVAATPESSAEQEELSQLIAVLENLHRQAASQIS
;
A
#
# COMPACT_ATOMS: atom_id res chain seq x y z
N MET A 1 -21.47 -14.93 8.29
CA MET A 1 -20.25 -14.12 8.13
C MET A 1 -20.34 -13.42 6.78
N ILE A 2 -20.58 -12.10 6.75
CA ILE A 2 -20.62 -11.28 5.51
C ILE A 2 -19.97 -9.90 5.75
N ALA A 3 -19.21 -9.74 6.84
CA ALA A 3 -18.62 -8.45 7.23
C ALA A 3 -17.16 -8.27 6.78
N LYS A 4 -16.51 -9.34 6.29
CA LYS A 4 -15.07 -9.33 5.97
C LYS A 4 -14.80 -8.65 4.61
N ASP A 5 -15.63 -8.93 3.58
CA ASP A 5 -15.57 -8.34 2.23
C ASP A 5 -15.82 -6.82 2.18
N GLN A 6 -16.87 -6.32 2.85
CA GLN A 6 -17.22 -4.89 2.73
C GLN A 6 -16.12 -3.97 3.24
N ASN A 7 -15.39 -4.39 4.28
CA ASN A 7 -14.30 -3.60 4.85
C ASN A 7 -13.05 -3.62 3.95
N GLN A 8 -12.84 -4.68 3.17
CA GLN A 8 -11.75 -4.79 2.18
C GLN A 8 -12.01 -3.91 0.97
N ILE A 9 -13.21 -3.97 0.42
CA ILE A 9 -13.64 -3.11 -0.70
C ILE A 9 -13.50 -1.64 -0.30
N SER A 10 -13.96 -1.26 0.89
CA SER A 10 -13.84 0.13 1.37
C SER A 10 -12.40 0.60 1.54
N LEU A 11 -11.49 -0.25 2.00
CA LEU A 11 -10.09 0.11 2.19
C LEU A 11 -9.35 0.26 0.84
N VAL A 12 -9.66 -0.58 -0.13
CA VAL A 12 -9.07 -0.50 -1.47
C VAL A 12 -9.61 0.71 -2.22
N GLU A 13 -10.92 0.98 -2.16
CA GLU A 13 -11.51 2.19 -2.73
C GLU A 13 -10.93 3.46 -2.09
N GLU A 14 -10.73 3.47 -0.78
CA GLU A 14 -10.09 4.60 -0.09
C GLU A 14 -8.62 4.76 -0.49
N THR A 15 -7.91 3.64 -0.69
CA THR A 15 -6.54 3.60 -1.20
C THR A 15 -6.49 4.21 -2.61
N VAL A 16 -7.37 3.76 -3.51
CA VAL A 16 -7.48 4.28 -4.87
C VAL A 16 -7.81 5.77 -4.84
N ASN A 17 -8.86 6.20 -4.12
CA ASN A 17 -9.27 7.61 -4.09
C ASN A 17 -8.18 8.53 -3.55
N THR A 18 -7.45 8.07 -2.54
CA THR A 18 -6.38 8.87 -1.94
C THR A 18 -5.20 8.98 -2.89
N PHE A 19 -4.85 7.94 -3.64
CA PHE A 19 -3.68 7.96 -4.53
C PHE A 19 -3.99 8.32 -6.00
N ASP A 20 -5.27 8.34 -6.41
CA ASP A 20 -5.76 8.77 -7.73
C ASP A 20 -6.05 10.29 -7.77
N GLY A 21 -6.23 10.93 -6.61
CA GLY A 21 -5.98 12.37 -6.49
C GLY A 21 -4.52 12.64 -6.88
N ASN A 22 -4.27 13.64 -7.73
CA ASN A 22 -2.90 14.02 -8.11
C ASN A 22 -2.00 14.01 -6.85
N ILE A 23 -0.82 13.39 -6.90
CA ILE A 23 0.07 13.33 -5.71
C ILE A 23 0.47 14.71 -5.17
N ASP A 24 0.32 15.77 -5.96
CA ASP A 24 0.44 17.16 -5.49
C ASP A 24 -0.68 17.59 -4.51
N GLU A 25 -1.86 16.95 -4.58
CA GLU A 25 -3.02 17.19 -3.72
C GLU A 25 -3.21 16.12 -2.65
N THR A 26 -2.77 14.88 -2.91
CA THR A 26 -2.69 13.83 -1.90
C THR A 26 -1.59 14.18 -0.91
N THR A 27 -1.97 14.64 0.28
CA THR A 27 -0.97 14.93 1.29
C THR A 27 -0.34 13.62 1.73
N ALA A 28 0.98 13.61 1.96
CA ALA A 28 1.65 12.41 2.48
C ALA A 28 1.07 11.92 3.84
N SER A 29 0.20 12.72 4.49
CA SER A 29 -0.56 12.34 5.68
C SER A 29 -1.73 11.41 5.35
N ASP A 30 -2.36 11.57 4.18
CA ASP A 30 -3.38 10.65 3.68
C ASP A 30 -2.74 9.29 3.33
N GLY A 31 -1.53 9.31 2.75
CA GLY A 31 -0.74 8.10 2.49
C GLY A 31 -0.35 7.32 3.76
N LEU A 32 0.06 8.00 4.83
CA LEU A 32 0.34 7.36 6.13
C LEU A 32 -0.92 6.77 6.76
N SER A 33 -2.06 7.48 6.69
CA SER A 33 -3.32 6.98 7.24
C SER A 33 -3.78 5.70 6.53
N ILE A 34 -3.50 5.55 5.24
CA ILE A 34 -3.82 4.32 4.50
C ILE A 34 -2.90 3.18 4.92
N ILE A 35 -1.60 3.44 5.07
CA ILE A 35 -0.65 2.41 5.53
C ILE A 35 -1.07 1.89 6.91
N ASP A 36 -1.44 2.78 7.84
CA ASP A 36 -1.93 2.38 9.15
C ASP A 36 -3.23 1.54 9.06
N LYS A 37 -4.14 1.85 8.14
CA LYS A 37 -5.37 1.05 7.94
C LYS A 37 -5.08 -0.32 7.33
N TRP A 38 -4.15 -0.42 6.38
CA TRP A 38 -3.69 -1.71 5.86
C TRP A 38 -3.01 -2.55 6.92
N LEU A 39 -2.12 -1.98 7.74
CA LEU A 39 -1.46 -2.69 8.84
C LEU A 39 -2.46 -3.26 9.83
N ASN A 40 -3.42 -2.44 10.30
CA ASN A 40 -4.50 -2.93 11.18
C ASN A 40 -5.30 -4.05 10.51
N ARG A 41 -5.57 -3.93 9.21
CA ARG A 41 -6.35 -4.92 8.48
C ARG A 41 -5.63 -6.26 8.33
N LEU A 42 -4.33 -6.24 8.04
CA LEU A 42 -3.50 -7.43 7.92
C LEU A 42 -3.36 -8.13 9.29
N GLU A 43 -3.20 -7.35 10.36
CA GLU A 43 -3.20 -7.85 11.73
C GLU A 43 -4.54 -8.52 12.11
N GLU A 44 -5.67 -7.93 11.70
CA GLU A 44 -7.01 -8.53 11.88
C GLU A 44 -7.23 -9.79 11.02
N ALA A 45 -6.60 -9.86 9.85
CA ALA A 45 -6.67 -11.03 8.99
C ALA A 45 -5.91 -12.21 9.60
N GLY A 46 -4.76 -11.93 10.24
CA GLY A 46 -3.94 -12.92 10.95
C GLY A 46 -3.44 -14.05 10.05
N ASP A 47 -3.21 -13.74 8.78
CA ASP A 47 -2.87 -14.71 7.73
C ASP A 47 -1.37 -14.67 7.45
N GLU A 48 -0.70 -15.81 7.64
CA GLU A 48 0.75 -15.98 7.42
C GLU A 48 1.19 -15.60 6.00
N ILE A 49 0.28 -15.69 5.02
CA ILE A 49 0.54 -15.32 3.62
C ILE A 49 0.70 -13.80 3.46
N THR A 50 0.15 -13.03 4.40
CA THR A 50 0.13 -11.57 4.35
C THR A 50 1.13 -10.90 5.30
N ASP A 51 1.87 -11.68 6.09
CA ASP A 51 2.87 -11.17 7.04
C ASP A 51 3.98 -10.37 6.32
N ASP A 52 4.48 -10.87 5.19
CA ASP A 52 5.50 -10.18 4.40
C ASP A 52 5.03 -8.78 3.93
N ILE A 53 3.74 -8.65 3.61
CA ILE A 53 3.13 -7.36 3.23
C ILE A 53 3.10 -6.42 4.44
N ALA A 54 2.67 -6.92 5.60
CA ALA A 54 2.64 -6.14 6.83
C ALA A 54 4.03 -5.65 7.22
N GLU A 55 5.04 -6.53 7.20
CA GLU A 55 6.44 -6.17 7.50
C GLU A 55 6.96 -5.09 6.55
N THR A 56 6.57 -5.13 5.28
CA THR A 56 7.05 -4.14 4.30
C THR A 56 6.32 -2.80 4.44
N LEU A 57 5.03 -2.81 4.79
CA LEU A 57 4.28 -1.60 5.15
C LEU A 57 4.82 -0.93 6.42
N GLU A 58 5.19 -1.72 7.44
CA GLU A 58 5.84 -1.22 8.65
C GLU A 58 7.18 -0.54 8.34
N ARG A 59 7.92 -1.04 7.35
CA ARG A 59 9.17 -0.43 6.85
C ARG A 59 8.93 0.82 6.01
N LEU A 60 7.85 0.88 5.24
CA LEU A 60 7.51 2.04 4.41
C LEU A 60 7.03 3.24 5.24
N ARG A 61 6.27 2.98 6.31
CA ARG A 61 5.71 4.01 7.21
C ARG A 61 6.75 5.03 7.72
N PRO A 62 7.89 4.65 8.35
CA PRO A 62 8.88 5.61 8.84
C PRO A 62 9.59 6.36 7.73
N GLU A 63 9.71 5.80 6.52
CA GLU A 63 10.30 6.50 5.37
C GLU A 63 9.40 7.65 4.90
N ILE A 64 8.09 7.42 4.84
CA ILE A 64 7.11 8.47 4.51
C ILE A 64 7.01 9.49 5.65
N ASP A 65 6.96 9.07 6.92
CA ASP A 65 6.93 10.00 8.07
C ASP A 65 8.21 10.87 8.14
N THR A 66 9.38 10.28 7.88
CA THR A 66 10.65 11.02 7.82
C THR A 66 10.67 12.01 6.66
N ALA A 67 10.21 11.58 5.48
CA ALA A 67 10.06 12.44 4.32
C ALA A 67 9.19 13.66 4.62
N GLN A 68 8.07 13.45 5.33
CA GLN A 68 7.17 14.53 5.75
C GLN A 68 7.78 15.47 6.80
N ARG A 69 8.31 14.92 7.89
CA ARG A 69 8.77 15.72 9.04
C ARG A 69 10.01 16.54 8.74
N TYR A 70 10.89 16.04 7.88
CA TYR A 70 12.20 16.63 7.64
C TYR A 70 12.37 17.16 6.21
N ASN A 71 11.32 17.11 5.38
CA ASN A 71 11.36 17.45 3.96
C ASN A 71 12.55 16.78 3.23
N ARG A 72 12.84 15.54 3.62
CA ARG A 72 13.98 14.76 3.13
C ARG A 72 13.44 13.44 2.59
N ILE A 73 13.08 13.47 1.32
CA ILE A 73 12.49 12.32 0.64
C ILE A 73 13.61 11.43 0.11
N ASP A 74 13.76 10.23 0.66
CA ASP A 74 14.63 9.21 0.09
C ASP A 74 13.85 8.42 -0.97
N ASN A 75 13.63 9.06 -2.11
CA ASN A 75 12.83 8.51 -3.21
C ASN A 75 13.33 7.14 -3.69
N GLN A 76 14.63 6.87 -3.57
CA GLN A 76 15.21 5.58 -3.91
C GLN A 76 14.80 4.48 -2.92
N ARG A 77 14.83 4.78 -1.62
CA ARG A 77 14.37 3.84 -0.58
C ARG A 77 12.87 3.60 -0.67
N ILE A 78 12.08 4.66 -0.85
CA ILE A 78 10.62 4.58 -1.01
C ILE A 78 10.25 3.77 -2.25
N ALA A 79 10.89 4.02 -3.40
CA ALA A 79 10.65 3.24 -4.62
C ALA A 79 10.97 1.75 -4.40
N SER A 80 12.07 1.43 -3.72
CA SER A 80 12.45 0.04 -3.45
C SER A 80 11.40 -0.69 -2.58
N LEU A 81 10.90 -0.03 -1.52
CA LEU A 81 9.86 -0.59 -0.64
C LEU A 81 8.51 -0.74 -1.35
N LEU A 82 8.15 0.23 -2.20
CA LEU A 82 6.95 0.13 -3.04
C LEU A 82 7.05 -1.02 -4.03
N GLN A 83 8.22 -1.27 -4.61
CA GLN A 83 8.45 -2.43 -5.46
C GLN A 83 8.29 -3.75 -4.69
N GLU A 84 8.90 -3.86 -3.51
CA GLU A 84 8.74 -5.03 -2.63
C GLU A 84 7.25 -5.29 -2.33
N LEU A 85 6.47 -4.25 -2.00
CA LEU A 85 5.03 -4.37 -1.75
C LEU A 85 4.24 -4.83 -2.97
N ILE A 86 4.58 -4.35 -4.18
CA ILE A 86 3.93 -4.79 -5.41
C ILE A 86 4.18 -6.28 -5.63
N GLU A 87 5.41 -6.73 -5.45
CA GLU A 87 5.79 -8.13 -5.65
C GLU A 87 5.10 -9.06 -4.66
N GLN A 88 5.05 -8.68 -3.38
CA GLN A 88 4.35 -9.44 -2.34
C GLN A 88 2.85 -9.46 -2.58
N THR A 89 2.23 -8.32 -2.89
CA THR A 89 0.78 -8.25 -3.18
C THR A 89 0.40 -9.11 -4.38
N ARG A 90 1.25 -9.16 -5.41
CA ARG A 90 1.08 -10.06 -6.56
C ARG A 90 1.21 -11.54 -6.16
N ALA A 91 2.13 -11.87 -5.27
CA ALA A 91 2.28 -13.23 -4.76
C ALA A 91 1.03 -13.68 -4.00
N VAL A 92 0.48 -12.83 -3.13
CA VAL A 92 -0.78 -13.08 -2.42
C VAL A 92 -1.95 -13.21 -3.41
N ALA A 93 -2.08 -12.31 -4.38
CA ALA A 93 -3.13 -12.36 -5.41
C ALA A 93 -3.07 -13.62 -6.29
N ALA A 94 -1.89 -14.25 -6.40
CA ALA A 94 -1.71 -15.50 -7.12
C ALA A 94 -2.12 -16.74 -6.30
N THR A 95 -2.38 -16.59 -5.00
CA THR A 95 -2.85 -17.70 -4.16
C THR A 95 -4.33 -18.00 -4.43
N PRO A 96 -4.74 -19.28 -4.37
CA PRO A 96 -6.14 -19.66 -4.54
C PRO A 96 -7.04 -19.10 -3.43
N GLU A 97 -6.50 -18.84 -2.25
CA GLU A 97 -7.22 -18.31 -1.07
C GLU A 97 -7.63 -16.84 -1.28
N SER A 98 -6.83 -16.07 -2.02
CA SER A 98 -7.14 -14.68 -2.37
C SER A 98 -8.05 -14.51 -3.59
N SER A 99 -8.63 -15.59 -4.14
CA SER A 99 -9.51 -15.52 -5.31
C SER A 99 -10.75 -14.63 -5.10
N ALA A 100 -11.21 -14.50 -3.86
CA ALA A 100 -12.34 -13.64 -3.49
C ALA A 100 -11.98 -12.14 -3.53
N GLU A 101 -10.70 -11.80 -3.42
CA GLU A 101 -10.17 -10.43 -3.26
C GLU A 101 -9.31 -10.03 -4.48
N GLN A 102 -9.40 -10.79 -5.58
CA GLN A 102 -8.54 -10.65 -6.76
C GLN A 102 -8.67 -9.29 -7.44
N GLU A 103 -9.88 -8.71 -7.47
CA GLU A 103 -10.14 -7.40 -8.06
C GLU A 103 -9.51 -6.29 -7.20
N GLU A 104 -9.70 -6.38 -5.89
CA GLU A 104 -9.15 -5.47 -4.89
C GLU A 104 -7.62 -5.49 -4.86
N LEU A 105 -7.02 -6.67 -4.86
CA LEU A 105 -5.56 -6.83 -4.91
C LEU A 105 -5.00 -6.27 -6.22
N SER A 106 -5.71 -6.44 -7.34
CA SER A 106 -5.30 -5.87 -8.63
C SER A 106 -5.35 -4.33 -8.63
N GLN A 107 -6.38 -3.74 -8.01
CA GLN A 107 -6.48 -2.29 -7.83
C GLN A 107 -5.38 -1.75 -6.92
N LEU A 108 -5.09 -2.43 -5.80
CA LEU A 108 -3.99 -2.08 -4.91
C LEU A 108 -2.64 -2.13 -5.64
N ILE A 109 -2.38 -3.19 -6.41
CA ILE A 109 -1.16 -3.31 -7.23
C ILE A 109 -1.03 -2.13 -8.19
N ALA A 110 -2.11 -1.75 -8.90
CA ALA A 110 -2.08 -0.63 -9.84
C ALA A 110 -1.76 0.71 -9.16
N VAL A 111 -2.26 0.91 -7.94
CA VAL A 111 -1.96 2.09 -7.11
C VAL A 111 -0.50 2.10 -6.66
N LEU A 112 -0.02 0.99 -6.11
CA LEU A 112 1.38 0.85 -5.68
C LEU A 112 2.35 1.05 -6.84
N GLU A 113 2.03 0.54 -8.03
CA GLU A 113 2.80 0.79 -9.26
C GLU A 113 2.81 2.27 -9.66
N ASN A 114 1.69 2.96 -9.48
CA ASN A 114 1.60 4.39 -9.75
C ASN A 114 2.52 5.17 -8.80
N LEU A 115 2.42 4.90 -7.49
CA LEU A 115 3.30 5.49 -6.48
C LEU A 115 4.77 5.20 -6.76
N HIS A 116 5.09 3.96 -7.13
CA HIS A 116 6.45 3.56 -7.48
C HIS A 116 6.99 4.37 -8.66
N ARG A 117 6.21 4.52 -9.74
CA ARG A 117 6.59 5.35 -10.89
C ARG A 117 6.86 6.79 -10.49
N GLN A 118 6.04 7.35 -9.61
CA GLN A 118 6.19 8.73 -9.15
C GLN A 118 7.44 8.90 -8.29
N ALA A 119 7.65 8.05 -7.29
CA ALA A 119 8.87 8.04 -6.50
C ALA A 119 10.11 7.88 -7.39
N ALA A 120 10.08 6.95 -8.34
CA ALA A 120 11.18 6.72 -9.28
C ALA A 120 11.48 7.93 -10.18
N SER A 121 10.46 8.67 -10.61
CA SER A 121 10.64 9.87 -11.43
C SER A 121 11.37 11.01 -10.69
N GLN A 122 11.30 11.02 -9.35
CA GLN A 122 11.89 12.03 -8.48
C GLN A 122 13.35 11.69 -8.05
N ILE A 123 13.92 10.59 -8.55
CA ILE A 123 15.32 10.18 -8.31
C ILE A 123 16.30 10.91 -9.26
N SER A 124 15.77 11.75 -10.16
CA SER A 124 16.49 12.50 -11.21
C SER A 124 17.66 13.36 -10.71
#